data_AF-A0A4U2EAN1-F1
#
_entry.id   AF-A0A4U2EAN1-F1
#
_cell.length_a   1.000
_cell.length_b   1.000
_cell.length_c   1.000
_cell.angle_alpha   90.00
_cell.angle_beta   90.00
_cell.angle_gamma   90.00
#
_symmetry.space_group_name_H-M   'P 1'
#
loop_
_entity.id
_entity.type
_entity.pdbx_description
1 polymer ?
#
loop_
_entity_poly.entity_id
_entity_poly.type
_entity_poly.pdbx_seq_one_letter_code
_entity_poly.pdbx_strand_id
1 'polypeptide(L)'
;RIEALIRSPNKAPIQSGFSISPDWFKQFDIHHVPAFVSVKQNRCLPKQPCKASDYDILYGNISLYQALDYLAAGDAQQNIHPLLRTLYSQ
;
A
#
# COMPACT_ATOMS: atom_id res chain seq x y z
N ARG A 1 20.88 -1.00 1.75
CA ARG A 1 20.69 -0.68 3.19
C ARG A 1 19.23 -0.84 3.63
N ILE A 2 18.23 -0.48 2.81
CA ILE A 2 16.80 -0.84 3.07
C ILE A 2 16.47 -2.26 2.58
N GLU A 3 17.05 -2.72 1.46
CA GLU A 3 16.81 -4.08 0.96
C GLU A 3 17.11 -5.21 1.95
N ALA A 4 18.09 -5.02 2.84
CA ALA A 4 18.46 -6.00 3.86
C ALA A 4 17.40 -6.13 4.96
N LEU A 5 16.51 -5.15 5.12
CA LEU A 5 15.38 -5.21 6.06
C LEU A 5 14.18 -5.96 5.46
N ILE A 6 14.16 -6.13 4.14
CA ILE A 6 13.01 -6.64 3.37
C ILE A 6 13.27 -8.06 2.85
N ARG A 7 14.54 -8.41 2.58
CA ARG A 7 14.92 -9.75 2.13
C ARG A 7 15.09 -10.69 3.33
N SER A 8 14.09 -11.55 3.57
CA SER A 8 14.26 -12.73 4.41
C SER A 8 14.86 -13.88 3.57
N PRO A 9 15.93 -14.56 4.03
CA PRO A 9 16.69 -15.51 3.21
C PRO A 9 15.91 -16.75 2.70
N ASN A 10 14.71 -17.01 3.22
CA ASN A 10 13.86 -18.15 2.84
C ASN A 10 12.43 -17.78 2.43
N LYS A 11 12.13 -16.50 2.15
CA LYS A 11 10.80 -16.06 1.73
C LYS A 11 10.81 -15.69 0.24
N ALA A 12 9.70 -15.94 -0.45
CA ALA A 12 9.52 -15.49 -1.83
C ALA A 12 9.88 -13.99 -1.95
N PRO A 13 10.60 -13.58 -3.01
CA PRO A 13 11.03 -12.20 -3.16
C PRO A 13 9.81 -11.28 -3.13
N ILE A 14 9.83 -10.30 -2.23
CA ILE A 14 8.81 -9.27 -2.17
C ILE A 14 8.83 -8.52 -3.50
N GLN A 15 7.83 -8.76 -4.35
CA GLN A 15 7.67 -8.07 -5.64
C GLN A 15 7.07 -6.66 -5.47
N SER A 16 7.15 -6.08 -4.27
CA SER A 16 6.74 -4.71 -4.00
C SER A 16 7.96 -3.85 -3.67
N GLY A 17 8.13 -2.74 -4.39
CA GLY A 17 9.06 -1.67 -4.01
C GLY A 17 8.38 -0.64 -3.11
N PHE A 18 9.16 0.08 -2.31
CA PHE A 18 8.73 1.38 -1.79
C PHE A 18 9.15 2.43 -2.81
N SER A 19 8.25 3.36 -3.14
CA SER A 19 8.54 4.48 -4.02
C SER A 19 8.17 5.75 -3.30
N ILE A 20 9.03 6.76 -3.41
CA ILE A 20 8.80 8.08 -2.85
C ILE A 20 8.59 8.99 -4.06
N SER A 21 7.32 9.19 -4.42
CA SER A 21 6.93 10.09 -5.51
C SER A 21 6.17 11.30 -4.96
N PRO A 22 6.66 12.53 -5.17
CA PRO A 22 5.90 13.74 -4.83
C PRO A 22 4.55 13.82 -5.54
N ASP A 23 4.41 13.20 -6.72
CA ASP A 23 3.16 13.21 -7.47
C ASP A 23 2.03 12.46 -6.74
N TRP A 24 2.38 11.46 -5.92
CA TRP A 24 1.41 10.72 -5.13
C TRP A 24 0.77 11.54 -4.02
N PHE A 25 1.48 12.55 -3.50
CA PHE A 25 0.88 13.47 -2.53
C PHE A 25 -0.25 14.28 -3.16
N LYS A 26 -0.07 14.72 -4.41
CA LYS A 26 -1.13 15.42 -5.16
C LYS A 26 -2.23 14.47 -5.60
N GLN A 27 -1.86 13.28 -6.08
CA GLN A 27 -2.80 12.32 -6.65
C GLN A 27 -3.77 11.74 -5.62
N PHE A 28 -3.29 11.48 -4.40
CA PHE A 28 -4.08 10.89 -3.31
C PHE A 28 -4.42 11.89 -2.20
N ASP A 29 -4.27 13.19 -2.50
CA ASP A 29 -4.58 14.30 -1.57
C ASP A 29 -3.95 14.14 -0.18
N ILE A 30 -2.67 13.77 -0.15
CA ILE A 30 -1.94 13.51 1.10
C ILE A 30 -1.47 14.83 1.70
N HIS A 31 -2.06 15.23 2.82
CA HIS A 31 -1.67 16.45 3.55
C HIS A 31 -0.72 16.21 4.73
N HIS A 32 -0.65 14.98 5.23
CA HIS A 32 0.18 14.62 6.38
C HIS A 32 0.64 13.17 6.29
N VAL A 33 1.71 12.86 7.02
CA VAL A 33 2.34 11.54 7.09
C VAL A 33 2.43 11.10 8.55
N PRO A 34 2.45 9.79 8.85
CA PRO A 34 2.40 8.65 7.93
C PRO A 34 1.04 8.46 7.25
N ALA A 35 1.06 8.03 5.98
CA ALA A 35 -0.13 7.70 5.20
C ALA A 35 0.11 6.38 4.44
N PHE A 36 -0.88 5.48 4.50
CA PHE A 36 -0.91 4.23 3.74
C PHE A 36 -2.01 4.34 2.70
N VAL A 37 -1.69 4.03 1.44
CA VAL A 37 -2.65 4.10 0.33
C VAL A 37 -2.76 2.73 -0.33
N SER A 38 -3.99 2.23 -0.47
CA SER A 38 -4.30 1.05 -1.30
C SER A 38 -5.09 1.51 -2.51
N VAL A 39 -4.62 1.20 -3.72
CA VAL A 39 -5.23 1.67 -4.98
C VAL A 39 -5.88 0.50 -5.68
N LYS A 40 -7.15 0.62 -6.07
CA LYS A 40 -7.84 -0.43 -6.83
C LYS A 40 -7.06 -0.79 -8.09
N GLN A 41 -7.03 -2.08 -8.42
CA GLN A 41 -6.30 -2.59 -9.56
C GLN A 41 -6.65 -1.85 -10.87
N ASN A 42 -5.63 -1.49 -11.66
CA ASN A 42 -5.75 -0.74 -12.92
C ASN A 42 -6.41 0.66 -12.78
N ARG A 43 -6.34 1.28 -11.60
CA ARG A 43 -6.78 2.66 -11.37
C ARG A 43 -5.60 3.57 -11.08
N CYS A 44 -5.84 4.88 -11.23
CA CYS A 44 -4.86 5.93 -10.95
C CYS A 44 -3.53 5.75 -11.73
N LEU A 45 -3.63 5.23 -12.96
CA LEU A 45 -2.53 5.10 -13.90
C LEU A 45 -2.20 6.45 -14.57
N PRO A 46 -1.01 6.61 -15.16
CA PRO A 46 -0.67 7.84 -15.89
C PRO A 46 -1.73 8.19 -16.94
N LYS A 47 -2.13 9.46 -17.00
CA LYS A 47 -3.18 10.00 -17.89
C LYS A 47 -4.60 9.47 -17.63
N GLN A 48 -4.82 8.75 -16.53
CA GLN A 48 -6.15 8.32 -16.09
C GLN A 48 -6.64 9.22 -14.94
N PRO A 49 -7.93 9.60 -14.89
CA PRO A 49 -8.48 10.24 -13.72
C PRO A 49 -8.44 9.29 -12.51
N CYS A 50 -7.98 9.78 -11.37
CA CYS A 50 -7.98 9.08 -10.08
C CYS A 50 -9.02 9.74 -9.18
N LYS A 51 -10.12 9.03 -8.86
CA LYS A 51 -11.17 9.53 -7.97
C LYS A 51 -10.94 9.01 -6.55
N ALA A 52 -11.50 9.69 -5.55
CA ALA A 52 -11.44 9.22 -4.16
C ALA A 52 -12.02 7.80 -3.97
N SER A 53 -12.98 7.38 -4.81
CA SER A 53 -13.52 6.02 -4.80
C SER A 53 -12.59 4.96 -5.40
N ASP A 54 -11.43 5.35 -5.94
CA ASP A 54 -10.47 4.44 -6.58
C ASP A 54 -9.36 3.97 -5.64
N TYR A 55 -9.28 4.52 -4.43
CA TYR A 55 -8.26 4.16 -3.45
C TYR A 55 -8.79 4.33 -2.02
N ASP A 56 -8.18 3.61 -1.09
CA ASP A 56 -8.32 3.85 0.34
C ASP A 56 -7.05 4.53 0.84
N ILE A 57 -7.22 5.50 1.75
CA ILE A 57 -6.11 6.14 2.45
C ILE A 57 -6.32 6.03 3.96
N LEU A 58 -5.25 5.67 4.66
CA LEU A 58 -5.23 5.51 6.11
C LEU A 58 -4.09 6.34 6.69
N TYR A 59 -4.44 7.21 7.63
CA TYR A 59 -3.49 8.05 8.35
C TYR A 59 -3.27 7.54 9.77
N GLY A 60 -2.09 7.84 10.31
CA GLY A 60 -1.84 7.75 11.74
C GLY A 60 -0.56 7.03 12.13
N ASN A 61 -0.32 6.99 13.43
CA ASN A 61 0.81 6.30 14.05
C ASN A 61 0.49 4.82 14.26
N ILE A 62 0.28 4.09 13.16
CA ILE A 62 0.01 2.65 13.17
C ILE A 62 1.11 1.90 12.42
N SER A 63 1.34 0.64 12.83
CA SER A 63 2.27 -0.22 12.10
C SER A 63 1.72 -0.60 10.73
N LEU A 64 2.61 -0.96 9.80
CA LEU A 64 2.21 -1.47 8.49
C LEU A 64 1.22 -2.64 8.60
N TYR A 65 1.43 -3.56 9.55
CA TYR A 65 0.54 -4.71 9.74
C TYR A 65 -0.89 -4.28 10.12
N GLN A 66 -1.00 -3.38 11.10
CA GLN A 66 -2.29 -2.81 11.47
C GLN A 66 -2.94 -2.06 10.30
N ALA A 67 -2.14 -1.32 9.52
CA ALA A 67 -2.65 -0.63 8.34
C ALA A 67 -3.20 -1.61 7.30
N LEU A 68 -2.52 -2.73 7.06
CA LEU A 68 -3.01 -3.78 6.17
C LEU A 68 -4.33 -4.40 6.68
N ASP A 69 -4.45 -4.65 7.99
CA ASP A 69 -5.71 -5.16 8.56
C ASP A 69 -6.89 -4.21 8.33
N TYR A 70 -6.69 -2.90 8.53
CA TYR A 70 -7.72 -1.90 8.24
C TYR A 70 -8.04 -1.81 6.74
N LEU A 71 -7.01 -1.78 5.88
CA LEU A 71 -7.18 -1.71 4.43
C LEU A 71 -7.82 -2.98 3.84
N ALA A 72 -7.74 -4.13 4.52
CA ALA A 72 -8.42 -5.34 4.12
C ALA A 72 -9.95 -5.25 4.24
N ALA A 73 -10.45 -4.35 5.10
CA ALA A 73 -11.88 -4.04 5.21
C ALA A 73 -12.33 -2.89 4.29
N GLY A 74 -11.40 -2.29 3.52
CA GLY A 74 -11.66 -1.15 2.64
C GLY A 74 -12.18 -1.53 1.25
N ASP A 75 -12.41 -0.50 0.43
CA ASP A 75 -12.91 -0.64 -0.93
C ASP A 75 -11.85 -1.17 -1.92
N ALA A 76 -10.57 -0.93 -1.63
CA ALA A 76 -9.40 -1.35 -2.39
C ALA A 76 -8.71 -2.60 -1.79
N GLN A 77 -9.45 -3.41 -1.03
CA GLN A 77 -8.97 -4.60 -0.32
C GLN A 77 -8.38 -5.69 -1.22
N GLN A 78 -8.65 -5.69 -2.53
CA GLN A 78 -8.20 -6.74 -3.46
C GLN A 78 -6.67 -6.87 -3.52
N ASN A 79 -5.93 -5.80 -3.24
CA ASN A 79 -4.46 -5.82 -3.21
C ASN A 79 -3.90 -6.29 -1.88
N ILE A 80 -4.72 -6.29 -0.82
CA ILE A 80 -4.29 -6.51 0.55
C ILE A 80 -4.34 -8.00 0.91
N HIS A 81 -5.39 -8.70 0.49
CA HIS A 81 -5.58 -10.12 0.78
C HIS A 81 -4.40 -11.02 0.36
N PRO A 82 -3.78 -10.85 -0.83
CA PRO A 82 -2.59 -11.60 -1.20
C PRO A 82 -1.41 -11.34 -0.25
N LEU A 83 -1.21 -10.09 0.17
CA LEU A 83 -0.14 -9.70 1.09
C LEU A 83 -0.34 -10.31 2.47
N LEU A 84 -1.55 -10.21 3.03
CA LEU A 84 -1.88 -10.82 4.31
C LEU A 84 -1.67 -12.34 4.28
N ARG A 85 -2.08 -13.02 3.20
CA ARG A 85 -1.83 -14.46 3.03
C ARG A 85 -0.33 -14.76 3.09
N THR A 86 0.52 -14.01 2.38
CA THR A 86 1.97 -14.21 2.39
C THR A 86 2.61 -13.91 3.76
N LEU A 87 2.07 -12.95 4.50
CA LEU A 87 2.58 -12.55 5.81
C LEU A 87 2.21 -13.55 6.91
N TYR A 88 0.99 -14.10 6.88
CA TYR A 88 0.46 -15.02 7.89
C TYR A 88 0.58 -16.51 7.52
N SER A 89 1.00 -16.86 6.30
CA SER A 89 1.32 -18.25 5.92
C SER A 89 2.71 -18.70 6.40
N GLN A 90 3.29 -18.01 7.38
CA GLN A 90 4.62 -18.25 7.94
C GLN A 90 4.55 -18.34 9.45
#